data_AF-A0A447N1F2-F1
#
_entry.id   AF-A0A447N1F2-F1
#
_cell.length_a   1.000
_cell.length_b   1.000
_cell.length_c   1.000
_cell.angle_alpha   90.00
_cell.angle_beta   90.00
_cell.angle_gamma   90.00
#
_symmetry.space_group_name_H-M   'P 1'
#
loop_
_entity.id
_entity.type
_entity.pdbx_description
1 polymer ?
#
loop_
_entity_poly.entity_id
_entity_poly.type
_entity_poly.pdbx_seq_one_letter_code
_entity_poly.pdbx_strand_id
1 'polypeptide(L)'
;MVDGRFVAAKPFEQDKYPSKMIAGLPDHVHNAARIRYPMVRVDWMRKGHQSDTSQRGDNRFVRVSWDEALDLFYQELERVQKPTGRARY
;
A
#
# COMPACT_ATOMS: atom_id res chain seq x y z
N MET A 1 -14.95 -18.68 -9.09
CA MET A 1 -14.99 -17.31 -9.65
C MET A 1 -16.19 -17.21 -10.58
N VAL A 2 -16.78 -16.03 -10.71
CA VAL A 2 -17.86 -15.75 -11.67
C VAL A 2 -17.45 -14.47 -12.40
N ASP A 3 -17.45 -14.47 -13.73
CA ASP A 3 -17.05 -13.33 -14.57
C ASP A 3 -15.70 -12.70 -14.17
N GLY A 4 -14.70 -13.55 -13.87
CA GLY A 4 -13.37 -13.09 -13.44
C GLY A 4 -13.31 -12.52 -12.01
N ARG A 5 -14.44 -12.51 -11.27
CA ARG A 5 -14.51 -12.05 -9.89
C ARG A 5 -14.41 -13.21 -8.90
N PHE A 6 -13.67 -12.99 -7.83
CA PHE A 6 -13.64 -13.90 -6.68
C PHE A 6 -14.88 -13.69 -5.81
N VAL A 7 -15.74 -14.71 -5.72
CA VAL A 7 -17.07 -14.60 -5.09
C VAL A 7 -17.25 -15.46 -3.84
N ALA A 8 -16.44 -16.51 -3.68
CA ALA A 8 -16.50 -17.40 -2.52
C ALA A 8 -15.20 -18.21 -2.41
N ALA A 9 -14.72 -18.40 -1.19
CA ALA A 9 -13.74 -19.42 -0.84
C ALA A 9 -14.45 -20.65 -0.27
N LYS A 10 -13.95 -21.83 -0.62
CA LYS A 10 -14.36 -23.10 -0.02
C LYS A 10 -13.24 -23.59 0.88
N PRO A 11 -13.56 -24.18 2.05
CA PRO A 11 -12.54 -24.83 2.87
C PRO A 11 -11.87 -25.95 2.10
N PHE A 12 -10.63 -26.24 2.50
CA PHE A 12 -9.92 -27.40 1.99
C PHE A 12 -10.64 -28.68 2.44
N GLU A 13 -10.75 -29.68 1.56
CA GLU A 13 -11.61 -30.85 1.78
C GLU A 13 -11.22 -31.69 2.99
N GLN A 14 -9.93 -31.69 3.36
CA GLN A 14 -9.41 -32.44 4.50
C GLN A 14 -9.42 -31.64 5.81
N ASP A 15 -9.83 -30.36 5.76
CA ASP A 15 -9.98 -29.54 6.95
C ASP A 15 -11.23 -29.98 7.72
N LYS A 16 -11.00 -30.60 8.88
CA LYS A 16 -12.06 -31.10 9.76
C LYS A 16 -12.76 -29.99 10.55
N TYR A 17 -12.17 -28.79 10.64
CA TYR A 17 -12.66 -27.70 11.47
C TYR A 17 -12.58 -26.34 10.74
N PRO A 18 -13.30 -26.18 9.62
CA PRO A 18 -13.22 -24.97 8.84
C PRO A 18 -13.81 -23.76 9.58
N SER A 19 -13.12 -22.63 9.52
CA SER A 19 -13.60 -21.37 10.12
C SER A 19 -14.73 -20.76 9.30
N LYS A 20 -15.77 -20.27 9.98
CA LYS A 20 -16.86 -19.49 9.37
C LYS A 20 -16.36 -18.18 8.72
N MET A 21 -15.20 -17.66 9.15
CA MET A 21 -14.63 -16.43 8.60
C MET A 21 -14.21 -16.56 7.13
N ILE A 22 -14.05 -17.79 6.61
CA ILE A 22 -13.68 -18.03 5.21
C ILE A 22 -14.70 -17.42 4.23
N ALA A 23 -15.96 -17.28 4.65
CA ALA A 23 -17.01 -16.65 3.86
C ALA A 23 -16.74 -15.16 3.59
N GLY A 24 -15.95 -14.48 4.44
CA GLY A 24 -15.59 -13.07 4.29
C GLY A 24 -14.39 -12.79 3.38
N LEU A 25 -13.70 -13.83 2.89
CA LEU A 25 -12.51 -13.65 2.04
C LEU A 25 -12.74 -12.82 0.76
N PRO A 26 -13.88 -12.95 0.05
CA PRO A 26 -14.15 -12.08 -1.11
C PRO A 26 -14.14 -10.59 -0.78
N ASP A 27 -14.65 -10.20 0.39
CA ASP A 27 -14.72 -8.80 0.82
C ASP A 27 -13.34 -8.22 1.09
N HIS A 28 -12.37 -9.02 1.56
CA HIS A 28 -10.99 -8.56 1.71
C HIS A 28 -10.36 -8.12 0.38
N VAL A 29 -10.77 -8.74 -0.74
CA VAL A 29 -10.26 -8.39 -2.06
C VAL A 29 -10.98 -7.16 -2.64
N HIS A 30 -12.29 -7.06 -2.41
CA HIS A 30 -13.17 -6.12 -3.13
C HIS A 30 -13.82 -5.01 -2.27
N ASN A 31 -13.41 -4.83 -1.01
CA ASN A 31 -13.95 -3.78 -0.16
C ASN A 31 -13.62 -2.35 -0.63
N ALA A 32 -14.40 -1.38 -0.13
CA ALA A 32 -14.25 0.04 -0.45
C ALA A 32 -12.93 0.66 0.04
N ALA A 33 -12.27 0.06 1.03
CA ALA A 33 -10.99 0.51 1.58
C ALA A 33 -9.78 0.04 0.73
N ARG A 34 -10.00 -0.68 -0.36
CA ARG A 34 -8.93 -1.12 -1.27
C ARG A 34 -8.18 0.08 -1.84
N ILE A 35 -6.85 0.10 -1.62
CA ILE A 35 -5.95 1.08 -2.23
C ILE A 35 -5.98 0.87 -3.75
N ARG A 36 -6.47 1.87 -4.48
CA ARG A 36 -6.71 1.77 -5.93
C ARG A 36 -5.49 2.12 -6.78
N TYR A 37 -4.68 3.07 -6.34
CA TYR A 37 -3.59 3.66 -7.11
C TYR A 37 -2.42 4.04 -6.19
N PRO A 38 -1.21 4.25 -6.75
CA PRO A 38 -0.13 4.95 -6.05
C PRO A 38 -0.57 6.35 -5.64
N MET A 39 -0.23 6.74 -4.41
CA MET A 39 -0.63 8.00 -3.80
C MET A 39 0.54 8.59 -3.02
N VAL A 40 0.68 9.91 -3.03
CA VAL A 40 1.71 10.65 -2.29
C VAL A 40 1.06 11.73 -1.45
N ARG A 41 1.51 11.92 -0.19
CA ARG A 41 0.97 12.97 0.70
C ARG A 41 1.22 14.34 0.07
N VAL A 42 0.21 15.22 0.07
CA VAL A 42 0.26 16.53 -0.61
C VAL A 42 1.51 17.35 -0.24
N ASP A 43 1.80 17.51 1.05
CA ASP A 43 2.94 18.34 1.47
C ASP A 43 4.29 17.68 1.15
N TRP A 44 4.36 16.34 1.18
CA TRP A 44 5.55 15.61 0.75
C TRP A 44 5.78 15.75 -0.75
N MET A 45 4.72 15.67 -1.56
CA MET A 45 4.81 15.89 -3.01
C MET A 45 5.37 17.28 -3.36
N ARG A 46 5.12 18.28 -2.52
CA ARG A 46 5.55 19.67 -2.73
C ARG A 46 6.97 19.96 -2.22
N LYS A 47 7.34 19.37 -1.08
CA LYS A 47 8.55 19.75 -0.33
C LYS A 47 9.54 18.60 -0.12
N GLY A 48 9.20 17.39 -0.57
CA GLY A 48 10.00 16.17 -0.36
C GLY A 48 10.34 15.96 1.11
N HIS A 49 11.61 15.66 1.39
CA HIS A 49 12.12 15.45 2.74
C HIS A 49 11.99 16.66 3.69
N GLN A 50 11.73 17.88 3.17
CA GLN A 50 11.50 19.10 3.97
C GLN A 50 10.02 19.33 4.33
N SER A 51 9.15 18.38 3.98
CA SER A 51 7.73 18.45 4.33
C SER A 51 7.49 18.51 5.83
N ASP A 52 6.40 19.18 6.21
CA ASP A 52 5.93 19.25 7.59
C ASP A 52 5.38 17.89 8.02
N THR A 53 6.02 17.28 9.02
CA THR A 53 5.66 15.96 9.52
C THR A 53 4.45 15.97 10.44
N SER A 54 4.06 17.13 10.98
CA SER A 54 2.88 17.27 11.84
C SER A 54 1.56 17.07 11.07
N GLN A 55 1.57 17.29 9.74
CA GLN A 55 0.41 17.09 8.87
C GLN A 55 0.15 15.61 8.52
N ARG A 56 0.96 14.66 9.03
CA ARG A 56 0.71 13.23 8.83
C ARG A 56 -0.60 12.82 9.53
N GLY A 57 -1.51 12.19 8.79
CA GLY A 57 -2.82 11.74 9.29
C GLY A 57 -4.00 12.59 8.83
N ASP A 58 -3.76 13.69 8.10
CA ASP A 58 -4.80 14.57 7.58
C ASP A 58 -5.56 14.02 6.35
N ASN A 59 -5.20 12.81 5.90
CA ASN A 59 -5.79 12.09 4.76
C ASN A 59 -5.76 12.81 3.41
N ARG A 60 -4.87 13.79 3.21
CA ARG A 60 -4.72 14.49 1.92
C ARG A 60 -3.61 13.86 1.07
N PHE A 61 -4.02 13.25 -0.03
CA PHE A 61 -3.12 12.58 -0.98
C PHE A 61 -3.36 13.03 -2.42
N VAL A 62 -2.30 13.00 -3.23
CA VAL A 62 -2.35 13.19 -4.67
C VAL A 62 -2.09 11.84 -5.33
N ARG A 63 -2.89 11.51 -6.35
CA ARG A 63 -2.66 10.31 -7.18
C ARG A 63 -1.48 10.57 -8.11
N VAL A 64 -0.58 9.59 -8.19
CA VAL A 64 0.58 9.61 -9.09
C VAL A 64 0.59 8.36 -9.98
N SER A 65 1.44 8.38 -11.00
CA SER A 65 1.73 7.17 -11.80
C SER A 65 2.61 6.19 -11.02
N TRP A 66 2.71 4.95 -11.50
CA TRP A 66 3.63 3.98 -10.91
C TRP A 66 5.10 4.39 -11.12
N ASP A 67 5.45 4.86 -12.32
CA ASP A 67 6.80 5.30 -12.63
C ASP A 67 7.24 6.44 -11.71
N GLU A 68 6.38 7.46 -11.55
CA GLU A 68 6.62 8.59 -10.65
C GLU A 68 6.77 8.14 -9.18
N ALA A 69 5.92 7.23 -8.71
CA ALA A 69 6.03 6.72 -7.34
C ALA A 69 7.36 5.97 -7.11
N LEU A 70 7.81 5.19 -8.09
CA LEU A 70 9.05 4.43 -8.02
C LEU A 70 10.28 5.35 -8.12
N ASP A 71 10.24 6.37 -8.96
CA ASP A 71 11.29 7.38 -9.08
C ASP A 71 11.47 8.14 -7.75
N LEU A 72 10.37 8.60 -7.16
CA LEU A 72 10.37 9.27 -5.85
C LEU A 72 10.94 8.38 -4.75
N PHE A 73 10.58 7.10 -4.75
CA PHE A 73 11.11 6.11 -3.81
C PHE A 73 12.63 5.93 -3.99
N TYR A 74 13.09 5.76 -5.23
CA TYR A 74 14.51 5.58 -5.55
C TYR A 74 15.34 6.80 -5.16
N GLN A 75 14.89 8.01 -5.49
CA GLN A 75 15.59 9.26 -5.19
C GLN A 75 15.79 9.44 -3.68
N GLU A 76 14.79 9.11 -2.86
CA GLU A 76 14.94 9.18 -1.40
C GLU A 76 15.89 8.11 -0.86
N LEU A 77 15.86 6.89 -1.39
CA LEU A 77 16.83 5.86 -1.03
C LEU A 77 18.26 6.32 -1.33
N GLU A 78 18.50 6.92 -2.50
CA GLU A 78 19.81 7.49 -2.83
C GLU A 78 20.19 8.64 -1.89
N ARG A 79 19.26 9.57 -1.63
CA ARG A 79 19.50 10.73 -0.75
C ARG A 79 19.91 10.30 0.65
N VAL A 80 19.28 9.26 1.20
CA VAL A 80 19.62 8.76 2.54
C VAL A 80 20.95 8.01 2.52
N GLN A 81 21.27 7.28 1.46
CA GLN A 81 22.52 6.52 1.38
C GLN A 81 23.77 7.38 1.15
N LYS A 82 23.66 8.51 0.45
CA LYS A 82 24.81 9.36 0.07
C LYS A 82 25.57 10.01 1.26
N PRO A 83 24.91 10.49 2.35
CA PRO A 83 25.61 11.09 3.51
C PRO A 83 25.88 10.10 4.66
N THR A 84 24.99 9.12 4.87
CA THR A 84 25.16 8.06 5.88
C THR A 84 25.64 6.79 5.20
N GLY A 85 26.96 6.64 5.02
CA GLY A 85 27.53 5.35 4.64
C GLY A 85 26.98 4.27 5.56
N ARG A 86 26.27 3.29 4.98
CA ARG A 86 25.63 2.11 5.61
C ARG A 86 25.65 2.12 7.13
N ALA A 87 24.48 2.25 7.77
CA ALA A 87 24.35 1.95 9.19
C ALA A 87 24.98 0.57 9.46
N ARG A 88 26.18 0.58 10.06
CA ARG A 88 26.89 -0.64 10.43
C ARG A 88 26.16 -1.18 11.65
N TYR A 89 25.55 -2.34 11.50
CA TYR A 89 25.24 -3.22 12.62
C TYR A 89 26.52 -3.91 13.08
#